data_AF-A0A6G0VIJ4-F1
#
_entry.id   AF-A0A6G0VIJ4-F1
#
_cell.length_a   1.000
_cell.length_b   1.000
_cell.length_c   1.000
_cell.angle_alpha   90.00
_cell.angle_beta   90.00
_cell.angle_gamma   90.00
#
_symmetry.space_group_name_H-M   'P 1'
#
loop_
_entity.id
_entity.type
_entity.pdbx_description
1 polymer ?
#
loop_
_entity_poly.entity_id
_entity_poly.type
_entity_poly.pdbx_seq_one_letter_code
_entity_poly.pdbx_strand_id
1 'polypeptide(L)'
;MLRVDSGKRQMIINAYKAKINEDPIKSLRTIRQELSKELAIGATTISTTITEYNTTKRVISPSKTRVKKTFRETFNELHRNAVRRHVHSFWFKREIPTVEKIHHAVSNDNSSKFQGQIFIGF
;
A
#
# COMPACT_ATOMS: atom_id res chain seq x y z
N MET A 1 -11.39 2.60 -13.88
CA MET A 1 -10.19 3.47 -13.92
C MET A 1 -9.13 2.79 -14.79
N LEU A 2 -8.76 3.38 -15.93
CA LEU A 2 -7.77 2.77 -16.83
C LEU A 2 -6.35 2.99 -16.32
N ARG A 3 -5.50 1.96 -16.41
CA ARG A 3 -4.10 1.99 -16.04
C ARG A 3 -3.34 2.86 -17.05
N VAL A 4 -2.76 3.97 -16.59
CA VAL A 4 -1.96 4.88 -17.44
C VAL A 4 -0.50 4.44 -17.41
N ASP A 5 0.08 4.21 -18.58
CA ASP A 5 1.47 3.79 -18.75
C ASP A 5 2.46 4.92 -18.38
N SER A 6 3.75 4.59 -18.30
CA SER A 6 4.79 5.55 -17.94
C SER A 6 4.94 6.70 -18.94
N GLY A 7 4.77 6.43 -20.25
CA GLY A 7 4.82 7.45 -21.29
C GLY A 7 3.69 8.45 -21.16
N LYS A 8 2.45 7.97 -21.00
CA LYS A 8 1.30 8.86 -20.74
C LYS A 8 1.45 9.67 -19.45
N ARG A 9 2.00 9.09 -18.38
CA ARG A 9 2.33 9.85 -17.14
C ARG A 9 3.34 10.96 -17.40
N GLN A 10 4.38 10.68 -18.20
CA GLN A 10 5.37 11.69 -18.59
C GLN A 10 4.73 12.80 -19.43
N MET A 11 3.85 12.46 -20.36
CA MET A 11 3.10 13.44 -21.16
C MET A 11 2.25 14.36 -20.29
N ILE A 12 1.51 13.81 -19.31
CA ILE A 12 0.71 14.60 -18.35
C ILE A 12 1.61 15.59 -17.60
N ILE A 13 2.77 15.15 -17.13
CA ILE A 13 3.68 15.98 -16.33
C ILE A 13 4.34 17.06 -17.19
N ASN A 14 4.70 16.75 -18.44
CA ASN A 14 5.26 17.73 -19.37
C ASN A 14 4.22 18.80 -19.72
N ALA A 15 2.98 18.41 -20.01
CA ALA A 15 1.88 19.33 -20.28
C ALA A 15 1.55 20.20 -19.06
N TYR A 16 1.55 19.61 -17.87
CA TYR A 16 1.39 20.35 -16.60
C TYR A 16 2.49 21.40 -16.39
N LYS A 17 3.76 21.05 -16.65
CA LYS A 17 4.88 21.99 -16.57
C LYS A 17 4.73 23.14 -17.57
N ALA A 18 4.33 22.84 -18.81
CA ALA A 18 4.08 23.86 -19.83
C ALA A 18 3.00 24.85 -19.37
N LYS A 19 1.86 24.36 -18.88
CA LYS A 19 0.75 25.21 -18.40
C LYS A 19 1.11 26.07 -17.19
N ILE A 20 1.94 25.57 -16.27
CA ILE A 20 2.43 26.37 -15.13
C ILE A 20 3.43 27.44 -15.58
N ASN A 21 4.28 27.13 -16.57
CA ASN A 21 5.23 28.10 -17.11
C ASN A 21 4.52 29.22 -17.88
N GLU A 22 3.44 28.90 -18.59
CA GLU A 22 2.58 29.89 -19.25
C GLU A 22 1.85 30.77 -18.24
N ASP A 23 1.19 30.17 -17.24
CA ASP A 23 0.34 30.88 -16.29
C ASP A 23 0.52 30.38 -14.85
N PRO A 24 1.44 30.98 -14.07
CA PRO A 24 1.78 30.50 -12.73
C PRO A 24 0.67 30.71 -11.68
N ILE A 25 -0.34 31.53 -11.98
CA ILE A 25 -1.43 31.90 -11.05
C ILE A 25 -2.62 30.93 -11.18
N LYS A 26 -2.70 30.13 -12.26
CA LYS A 26 -3.86 29.27 -12.52
C LYS A 26 -4.05 28.21 -11.44
N SER A 27 -5.30 28.00 -11.05
CA SER A 27 -5.67 26.93 -10.12
C SER A 27 -5.45 25.55 -10.74
N LEU A 28 -4.92 24.62 -9.94
CA LEU A 28 -4.76 23.22 -10.32
C LEU A 28 -6.07 22.58 -10.82
N ARG A 29 -7.22 23.03 -10.29
CA ARG A 29 -8.54 22.55 -10.72
C ARG A 29 -8.82 22.86 -12.19
N THR A 30 -8.45 24.06 -12.64
CA THR A 30 -8.64 24.51 -14.02
C THR A 30 -7.69 23.77 -14.94
N ILE A 31 -6.41 23.72 -14.58
CA ILE A 31 -5.38 22.99 -15.34
C ILE A 31 -5.77 21.52 -15.52
N ARG A 32 -6.31 20.87 -14.47
CA ARG A 32 -6.77 19.48 -14.56
C ARG A 32 -7.89 19.29 -15.60
N GLN A 33 -8.83 20.23 -15.69
CA GLN A 33 -9.95 20.14 -16.63
C GLN A 33 -9.48 20.39 -18.07
N GLU A 34 -8.60 21.36 -18.27
CA GLU A 34 -7.96 21.63 -19.57
C GLU A 34 -7.19 20.40 -20.05
N LEU A 35 -6.28 19.88 -19.22
CA LEU A 35 -5.49 18.68 -19.56
C LEU A 35 -6.36 17.44 -19.79
N SER A 36 -7.49 17.31 -19.08
CA SER A 36 -8.42 16.20 -19.28
C SER A 36 -9.08 16.24 -20.66
N LYS A 37 -9.42 17.45 -21.12
CA LYS A 37 -9.97 17.67 -22.47
C LYS A 37 -8.91 17.50 -23.55
N GLU A 38 -7.72 18.07 -23.36
CA GLU A 38 -6.61 18.03 -24.33
C GLU A 38 -6.07 16.61 -24.53
N LEU A 39 -5.84 15.87 -23.44
CA LEU A 39 -5.22 14.54 -23.51
C LEU A 39 -6.23 13.40 -23.59
N ALA A 40 -7.54 13.69 -23.48
CA ALA A 40 -8.61 12.71 -23.35
C ALA A 40 -8.35 11.67 -22.24
N ILE A 41 -7.69 12.10 -21.16
CA ILE A 41 -7.42 11.27 -19.97
C ILE A 41 -8.34 11.72 -18.84
N GLY A 42 -8.85 10.75 -18.08
CA GLY A 42 -9.73 11.05 -16.94
C GLY A 42 -9.07 12.01 -15.94
N ALA A 43 -9.82 13.03 -15.52
CA ALA A 43 -9.37 14.07 -14.61
C ALA A 43 -8.80 13.52 -13.30
N THR A 44 -9.36 12.41 -12.77
CA THR A 44 -8.86 11.73 -11.57
C THR A 44 -7.42 11.26 -11.75
N THR A 45 -7.10 10.64 -12.89
CA THR A 45 -5.75 10.12 -13.16
C THR A 45 -4.74 11.23 -13.34
N ILE A 46 -5.14 12.34 -13.97
CA ILE A 46 -4.30 13.54 -14.06
C ILE A 46 -4.03 14.08 -12.65
N SER A 47 -5.06 14.18 -11.81
CA SER A 47 -4.95 14.64 -10.43
C SER A 47 -3.96 13.80 -9.61
N THR A 48 -4.11 12.47 -9.66
CA THR A 48 -3.23 11.56 -8.92
C THR A 48 -1.79 11.65 -9.45
N THR A 49 -1.61 11.70 -10.77
CA THR A 49 -0.28 11.79 -11.39
C THR A 49 0.43 13.10 -11.02
N ILE A 50 -0.27 14.23 -11.02
CA ILE A 50 0.31 15.52 -10.61
C ILE A 50 0.62 15.52 -9.11
N THR A 51 -0.23 14.92 -8.27
CA THR A 51 0.01 14.83 -6.81
C THR A 51 1.22 13.94 -6.50
N GLU A 52 1.32 12.77 -7.15
CA GLU A 52 2.48 11.87 -7.08
C GLU A 52 3.77 12.60 -7.54
N TYR A 53 3.70 13.37 -8.63
CA TYR A 53 4.83 14.16 -9.10
C TYR A 53 5.20 15.28 -8.13
N ASN A 54 4.23 16.00 -7.56
CA ASN A 54 4.51 17.12 -6.68
C ASN A 54 5.15 16.69 -5.36
N THR A 55 4.80 15.49 -4.86
CA THR A 55 5.37 14.89 -3.66
C THR A 55 6.76 14.30 -3.89
N THR A 56 6.96 13.56 -4.99
CA THR A 56 8.21 12.81 -5.22
C THR A 56 9.20 13.51 -6.15
N LYS A 57 8.75 14.53 -6.88
CA LYS A 57 9.47 15.24 -7.97
C LYS A 57 9.98 14.33 -9.09
N ARG A 58 9.44 13.11 -9.19
CA ARG A 58 9.84 12.10 -10.18
C ARG A 58 8.62 11.47 -10.85
N VAL A 59 8.77 11.02 -12.10
CA VAL A 59 7.73 10.30 -12.81
C VAL A 59 7.85 8.82 -12.47
N ILE A 60 7.02 8.34 -11.54
CA ILE A 60 7.05 6.95 -11.10
C ILE A 60 6.29 6.10 -12.11
N SER A 61 6.97 5.09 -12.66
CA SER A 61 6.34 4.10 -13.52
C SER A 61 5.41 3.21 -12.69
N PRO A 62 4.21 2.87 -13.19
CA PRO A 62 3.36 1.92 -12.49
C PRO A 62 4.11 0.60 -12.36
N SER A 63 4.22 0.08 -11.14
CA SER A 63 4.87 -1.23 -10.94
C SER A 63 4.18 -2.27 -11.82
N LYS A 64 4.97 -2.96 -12.63
CA LYS A 64 4.49 -4.09 -13.45
C LYS A 64 4.17 -5.29 -12.55
N THR A 65 4.86 -5.41 -11.42
CA THR A 65 4.73 -6.52 -10.49
C THR A 65 3.91 -6.09 -9.27
N ARG A 66 2.92 -6.90 -8.88
CA ARG A 66 2.20 -6.72 -7.62
C ARG A 66 3.17 -6.93 -6.46
N VAL A 67 3.36 -5.91 -5.61
CA VAL A 67 4.08 -6.06 -4.35
C VAL A 67 3.19 -6.89 -3.41
N LYS A 68 3.51 -8.18 -3.23
CA LYS A 68 2.87 -9.05 -2.24
C LYS A 68 3.72 -9.05 -0.99
N LYS A 69 3.19 -8.53 0.12
CA LYS A 69 3.83 -8.70 1.43
C LYS A 69 3.74 -10.16 1.83
N THR A 70 4.88 -10.78 2.14
CA THR A 70 4.92 -12.16 2.65
C THR A 70 4.61 -12.19 4.15
N PHE A 71 4.12 -13.32 4.68
CA PHE A 71 3.88 -13.49 6.13
C PHE A 71 5.11 -13.11 6.99
N ARG A 72 6.32 -13.34 6.45
CA ARG A 72 7.59 -12.98 7.10
C ARG A 72 7.80 -11.47 7.24
N GLU A 73 7.29 -10.69 6.29
CA GLU A 73 7.31 -9.22 6.33
C GLU A 73 6.20 -8.66 7.21
N THR A 74 5.04 -9.33 7.26
CA THR A 74 3.88 -8.85 8.03
C THR A 74 4.08 -9.02 9.53
N PHE A 75 4.69 -10.11 9.97
CA PHE A 75 4.88 -10.43 11.39
C PHE A 75 6.37 -10.42 11.75
N ASN A 76 6.77 -9.59 12.72
CA ASN A 76 8.15 -9.56 13.20
C ASN A 76 8.57 -10.91 13.83
N GLU A 77 9.86 -11.20 13.84
CA GLU A 77 10.42 -12.46 14.34
C GLU A 77 10.03 -12.76 15.79
N LEU A 78 9.99 -11.73 16.64
CA LEU A 78 9.55 -11.84 18.03
C LEU A 78 8.13 -12.43 18.14
N HIS A 79 7.21 -11.96 17.31
CA HIS A 79 5.82 -12.44 17.28
C HIS A 79 5.75 -13.91 16.86
N ARG A 80 6.53 -14.31 15.85
CA ARG A 80 6.59 -15.70 15.39
C ARG A 80 7.21 -16.63 16.43
N ASN A 81 8.21 -16.14 17.16
CA ASN A 81 8.88 -16.90 18.22
C ASN A 81 7.99 -17.09 19.44
N ALA A 82 7.16 -16.11 19.80
CA ALA A 82 6.15 -16.26 20.84
C ALA A 82 5.17 -17.40 20.51
N VAL A 83 4.59 -17.40 19.31
CA VAL A 83 3.70 -18.49 18.86
C VAL A 83 4.42 -19.84 18.87
N ARG A 84 5.66 -19.93 18.37
CA ARG A 84 6.45 -21.17 18.37
C ARG A 84 6.68 -21.70 19.78
N ARG A 85 6.96 -20.83 20.76
CA ARG A 85 7.15 -21.21 22.17
C ARG A 85 5.88 -21.83 22.76
N HIS A 86 4.71 -21.22 22.50
CA HIS A 86 3.42 -21.75 22.95
C HIS A 86 3.11 -23.10 22.30
N VAL A 87 3.27 -23.23 20.98
CA VAL A 87 3.12 -24.51 20.27
C VAL A 87 4.03 -25.57 20.87
N HIS A 88 5.31 -25.24 21.13
CA HIS A 88 6.25 -26.18 21.73
C HIS A 88 5.84 -26.62 23.15
N SER A 89 5.30 -25.70 23.96
CA SER A 89 4.76 -26.03 25.29
C SER A 89 3.61 -27.04 25.22
N PHE A 90 2.70 -26.93 24.23
CA PHE A 90 1.64 -27.92 24.03
C PHE A 90 2.20 -29.29 23.66
N TRP A 91 3.19 -29.34 22.76
CA TRP A 91 3.87 -30.60 22.41
C TRP A 91 4.55 -31.24 23.62
N PHE A 92 5.22 -30.45 24.46
CA PHE A 92 5.86 -30.94 25.68
C PHE A 92 4.85 -31.55 26.66
N LYS A 93 3.64 -30.97 26.74
CA LYS A 93 2.52 -31.48 27.53
C LYS A 93 1.77 -32.65 26.88
N ARG A 94 2.20 -33.10 25.69
CA ARG A 94 1.52 -34.12 24.86
C ARG A 94 0.07 -33.75 24.51
N GLU A 95 -0.23 -32.46 24.40
CA GLU A 95 -1.52 -31.96 23.96
C GLU A 95 -1.50 -31.56 22.50
N ILE A 96 -2.59 -31.78 21.77
CA ILE A 96 -2.72 -31.33 20.38
C ILE A 96 -2.89 -29.79 20.37
N PRO A 97 -1.97 -29.05 19.71
CA PRO A 97 -2.07 -27.60 19.61
C PRO A 97 -3.09 -27.22 18.53
N THR A 98 -4.34 -27.02 18.93
CA THR A 98 -5.41 -26.47 18.07
C THR A 98 -5.25 -24.95 17.93
N VAL A 99 -5.71 -24.39 16.80
CA VAL A 99 -5.70 -22.94 16.54
C VAL A 99 -6.29 -22.13 17.69
N GLU A 100 -7.43 -22.55 18.24
CA GLU A 100 -8.08 -21.87 19.37
C GLU A 100 -7.22 -21.86 20.64
N LYS A 101 -6.60 -23.00 20.96
CA LYS A 101 -5.71 -23.13 22.13
C LYS A 101 -4.47 -22.24 22.00
N ILE A 102 -3.87 -22.21 20.81
CA ILE A 102 -2.73 -21.34 20.51
C ILE A 102 -3.15 -19.87 20.61
N HIS A 103 -4.28 -19.50 20.02
CA HIS A 103 -4.79 -18.13 20.08
C HIS A 103 -5.03 -17.68 21.53
N HIS A 104 -5.65 -18.52 22.36
CA HIS A 104 -5.88 -18.22 23.78
C HIS A 104 -4.57 -18.09 24.56
N ALA A 105 -3.62 -19.02 24.37
CA ALA A 105 -2.33 -18.99 25.06
C ALA A 105 -1.50 -17.76 24.68
N VAL A 106 -1.51 -17.37 23.40
CA VAL A 106 -0.81 -16.19 22.90
C VAL A 106 -1.49 -14.89 23.36
N SER A 107 -2.81 -14.86 23.45
CA SER A 107 -3.57 -13.68 23.89
C SER A 107 -3.43 -13.41 25.39
N ASN A 108 -3.29 -14.45 26.22
CA ASN A 108 -3.05 -14.32 27.65
C ASN A 108 -1.59 -13.99 28.01
N ASP A 109 -0.66 -14.12 27.06
CA ASP A 109 0.75 -13.83 27.28
C ASP A 109 1.05 -12.34 27.13
N ASN A 110 1.27 -11.66 28.26
CA ASN A 110 1.60 -10.23 28.33
C ASN A 110 2.88 -9.85 27.55
N SER A 111 3.72 -10.82 27.18
CA SER A 111 4.93 -10.57 26.39
C SER A 111 4.64 -10.19 24.93
N SER A 112 3.41 -10.45 24.47
CA SER A 112 3.00 -10.15 23.11
C SER A 112 1.65 -9.43 23.11
N LYS A 113 1.68 -8.10 23.20
CA LYS A 113 0.50 -7.26 22.96
C LYS A 113 0.08 -7.35 21.48
N PHE A 114 -0.56 -8.45 21.10
CA PHE A 114 -1.25 -8.58 19.83
C PHE A 114 -2.58 -7.81 19.92
N GLN A 115 -2.52 -6.48 19.83
CA GLN A 115 -3.72 -5.68 19.58
C GLN A 115 -3.94 -5.62 18.07
N GLY A 116 -4.52 -6.68 17.51
CA GLY A 116 -4.80 -6.76 16.09
C GLY A 116 -5.69 -7.94 15.78
N GLN A 117 -6.94 -7.64 15.41
CA GLN A 117 -7.96 -8.58 14.98
C GLN A 117 -7.41 -9.48 13.86
N ILE A 118 -7.17 -10.75 14.16
CA ILE A 118 -6.77 -11.74 13.16
C ILE A 118 -8.04 -12.11 12.40
N PHE A 119 -8.34 -11.41 11.31
CA PHE A 119 -9.30 -11.90 10.32
C PHE A 119 -8.69 -13.11 9.63
N ILE A 120 -9.05 -14.31 10.10
CA ILE A 120 -8.83 -15.55 9.37
C ILE A 120 -9.96 -15.64 8.34
N GLY A 121 -9.72 -15.11 7.14
CA GLY A 121 -10.53 -15.46 5.99
C GLY A 121 -10.14 -16.86 5.54
N PHE A 122 -11.03 -17.83 5.79
CA PHE A 122 -11.10 -19.04 4.99
C PHE A 122 -11.77 -18.72 3.66
#